data_AF-A0A4R8Z8A4-F1
#
_entry.id   AF-A0A4R8Z8A4-F1
#
_cell.length_a   1.000
_cell.length_b   1.000
_cell.length_c   1.000
_cell.angle_alpha   90.00
_cell.angle_beta   90.00
_cell.angle_gamma   90.00
#
_symmetry.space_group_name_H-M   'P 1'
#
loop_
_entity.id
_entity.type
_entity.pdbx_description
1 polymer ?
#
loop_
_entity_poly.entity_id
_entity_poly.type
_entity_poly.pdbx_seq_one_letter_code
_entity_poly.pdbx_strand_id
1 'polypeptide(L)'
;MAELPVHTTYHSGGWNVMTGAATLAGVTRCIVGPAGSDASLANLEILPHGAWAFDPAQVQSGVWTNHEAVSVAGVTEPAYLLCPVGTVSACAVDFVVGDDWVRLGTFINGQRPVEAADRDQVLELAGHFASALD
;
A
#
# COMPACT_ATOMS: atom_id res chain seq x y z
N MET A 1 -4.72 -16.39 -28.25
CA MET A 1 -4.75 -16.56 -26.79
C MET A 1 -6.15 -16.23 -26.34
N ALA A 2 -6.81 -17.13 -25.63
CA ALA A 2 -8.16 -16.90 -25.11
C ALA A 2 -8.04 -16.59 -23.62
N GLU A 3 -8.57 -15.45 -23.18
CA GLU A 3 -8.68 -15.08 -21.78
C GLU A 3 -10.08 -14.53 -21.48
N LEU A 4 -10.52 -14.79 -20.25
CA LEU A 4 -11.89 -15.08 -19.82
C LEU A 4 -12.85 -13.88 -19.82
N PRO A 5 -14.18 -14.11 -19.99
CA PRO A 5 -15.17 -13.05 -19.87
C PRO A 5 -15.29 -12.63 -18.40
N VAL A 6 -14.87 -11.41 -18.09
CA VAL A 6 -15.07 -10.80 -16.77
C VAL A 6 -16.52 -10.33 -16.67
N HIS A 7 -17.36 -11.13 -16.03
CA HIS A 7 -18.68 -10.73 -15.56
C HIS A 7 -18.67 -10.64 -14.04
N THR A 8 -18.69 -9.44 -13.48
CA THR A 8 -19.13 -9.26 -12.08
C THR A 8 -19.81 -7.92 -11.88
N THR A 9 -21.12 -7.97 -11.71
CA THR A 9 -21.93 -7.00 -10.98
C THR A 9 -21.64 -7.12 -9.49
N TYR A 10 -21.12 -6.06 -8.85
CA TYR A 10 -21.19 -5.93 -7.39
C TYR A 10 -21.89 -4.62 -7.02
N HIS A 11 -22.94 -4.76 -6.22
CA HIS A 11 -23.68 -3.68 -5.59
C HIS A 11 -23.31 -3.62 -4.11
N SER A 12 -23.12 -2.38 -3.65
CA SER A 12 -23.23 -1.87 -2.27
C SER A 12 -22.39 -2.50 -1.14
N GLY A 13 -21.54 -1.65 -0.56
CA GLY A 13 -20.83 -1.81 0.71
C GLY A 13 -19.37 -1.41 0.50
N GLY A 14 -18.88 -0.37 1.17
CA GLY A 14 -17.59 0.33 0.94
C GLY A 14 -16.32 -0.52 0.99
N TRP A 15 -16.20 -1.49 0.10
CA TRP A 15 -15.05 -2.31 -0.19
C TRP A 15 -14.39 -1.68 -1.42
N ASN A 16 -13.40 -0.84 -1.14
CA ASN A 16 -12.85 0.13 -2.07
C ASN A 16 -12.12 -0.59 -3.22
N VAL A 17 -12.06 0.06 -4.39
CA VAL A 17 -11.39 -0.38 -5.63
C VAL A 17 -10.02 -1.05 -5.38
N MET A 18 -9.28 -0.60 -4.37
CA MET A 18 -8.01 -1.18 -3.91
C MET A 18 -8.10 -2.66 -3.51
N THR A 19 -9.15 -3.06 -2.77
CA THR A 19 -9.36 -4.46 -2.39
C THR A 19 -9.79 -5.29 -3.60
N GLY A 20 -10.58 -4.70 -4.49
CA GLY A 20 -10.97 -5.32 -5.76
C GLY A 20 -9.76 -5.57 -6.66
N ALA A 21 -8.89 -4.57 -6.80
CA ALA A 21 -7.63 -4.67 -7.54
C ALA A 21 -6.70 -5.70 -6.89
N ALA A 22 -6.52 -5.67 -5.57
CA ALA A 22 -5.65 -6.63 -4.87
C ALA A 22 -6.14 -8.08 -4.97
N THR A 23 -7.46 -8.29 -4.88
CA THR A 23 -8.08 -9.63 -4.93
C THR A 23 -8.16 -10.18 -6.35
N LEU A 24 -8.33 -9.32 -7.37
CA LEU A 24 -8.48 -9.74 -8.77
C LEU A 24 -7.16 -9.73 -9.56
N ALA A 25 -6.15 -8.95 -9.15
CA ALA A 25 -4.89 -8.78 -9.87
C ALA A 25 -3.73 -9.67 -9.36
N GLY A 26 -3.96 -10.51 -8.33
CA GLY A 26 -2.96 -11.45 -7.85
C GLY A 26 -1.78 -10.79 -7.12
N VAL A 27 -2.08 -9.84 -6.22
CA VAL A 27 -1.05 -9.16 -5.43
C VAL A 27 -0.26 -10.16 -4.59
N THR A 28 1.06 -10.15 -4.73
CA THR A 28 1.95 -10.96 -3.89
C THR A 28 2.13 -10.24 -2.55
N ARG A 29 1.71 -10.88 -1.47
CA ARG A 29 1.90 -10.38 -0.10
C ARG A 29 3.12 -11.03 0.55
N CYS A 30 4.10 -10.22 0.88
CA CYS A 30 5.33 -10.60 1.57
C CYS A 30 5.33 -10.03 3.00
N ILE A 31 6.05 -10.71 3.89
CA ILE A 31 6.35 -10.21 5.24
C ILE A 31 7.79 -9.71 5.24
N VAL A 32 8.00 -8.49 5.74
CA VAL A 32 9.31 -7.87 5.86
C VAL A 32 9.76 -7.99 7.31
N GLY A 33 10.96 -8.51 7.51
CA GLY A 33 11.58 -8.66 8.83
C GLY A 33 13.10 -8.82 8.73
N PRO A 34 13.84 -8.64 9.84
CA PRO A 34 15.27 -8.83 9.86
C PRO A 34 15.64 -10.28 9.53
N ALA A 35 16.72 -10.47 8.76
CA ALA A 35 17.22 -11.80 8.46
C ALA A 35 17.58 -12.57 9.75
N GLY A 36 17.09 -13.81 9.88
CA GLY A 36 17.32 -14.65 11.05
C GLY A 36 16.49 -14.27 12.29
N SER A 37 15.48 -13.42 12.13
CA SER A 37 14.53 -13.07 13.19
C SER A 37 13.13 -13.63 12.88
N ASP A 38 12.40 -14.02 13.92
CA ASP A 38 10.96 -14.34 13.83
C ASP A 38 10.09 -13.07 13.90
N ALA A 39 10.70 -11.89 14.02
CA ALA A 39 9.99 -10.62 14.08
C ALA A 39 9.55 -10.16 12.68
N SER A 40 8.27 -9.77 12.58
CA SER A 40 7.70 -9.13 11.38
C SER A 40 7.56 -7.63 11.63
N LEU A 41 8.17 -6.81 10.77
CA LEU A 41 8.16 -5.35 10.87
C LEU A 41 7.08 -4.72 9.98
N ALA A 42 6.88 -5.28 8.79
CA ALA A 42 5.90 -4.76 7.84
C ALA A 42 5.30 -5.85 6.95
N ASN A 43 4.16 -5.54 6.35
CA ASN A 43 3.63 -6.24 5.19
C ASN A 43 4.01 -5.46 3.94
N LEU A 44 4.39 -6.18 2.89
CA LEU A 44 4.70 -5.65 1.59
C LEU A 44 3.75 -6.27 0.57
N GLU A 45 3.11 -5.44 -0.23
CA GLU A 45 2.23 -5.83 -1.32
C GLU A 45 2.74 -5.15 -2.60
N ILE A 46 2.87 -5.92 -3.68
CA ILE A 46 3.35 -5.42 -4.97
C ILE A 46 2.37 -5.86 -6.05
N LEU A 47 2.01 -4.91 -6.92
CA LEU A 47 1.31 -5.16 -8.16
C LEU A 47 2.17 -4.69 -9.34
N PRO A 48 2.75 -5.63 -10.10
CA PRO A 48 3.47 -5.30 -11.32
C PRO A 48 2.58 -4.55 -12.32
N HIS A 49 3.12 -3.53 -12.98
CA HIS A 49 2.37 -2.66 -13.91
C HIS A 49 1.13 -1.99 -13.28
N GLY A 50 1.17 -1.79 -11.96
CA GLY A 50 0.08 -1.28 -11.14
C GLY A 50 -0.01 0.25 -11.05
N ALA A 51 0.90 1.00 -11.70
CA ALA A 51 0.96 2.46 -11.58
C ALA A 51 -0.35 3.18 -11.94
N TRP A 52 -1.21 2.57 -12.77
CA TRP A 52 -2.54 3.09 -13.10
C TRP A 52 -3.44 3.30 -11.87
N ALA A 53 -3.16 2.65 -10.74
CA ALA A 53 -3.88 2.85 -9.48
C ALA A 53 -3.66 4.26 -8.88
N PHE A 54 -2.63 4.98 -9.33
CA PHE A 54 -2.26 6.34 -8.88
C PHE A 54 -2.80 7.44 -9.79
N ASP A 55 -3.70 7.11 -10.72
CA ASP A 55 -4.31 8.10 -11.61
C ASP A 55 -4.84 9.30 -10.80
N PRO A 56 -4.38 10.54 -11.09
CA PRO A 56 -4.85 11.76 -10.43
C PRO A 56 -6.38 11.89 -10.41
N ALA A 57 -7.09 11.35 -11.39
CA ALA A 57 -8.55 11.32 -11.39
C ALA A 57 -9.11 10.44 -10.27
N GLN A 58 -8.47 9.31 -9.95
CA GLN A 58 -8.85 8.46 -8.81
C GLN A 58 -8.53 9.13 -7.49
N VAL A 59 -7.38 9.81 -7.38
CA VAL A 59 -7.04 10.64 -6.21
C VAL A 59 -8.10 11.72 -5.98
N GLN A 60 -8.49 12.44 -7.04
CA GLN A 60 -9.50 13.50 -6.98
C GLN A 60 -10.93 12.98 -6.75
N SER A 61 -11.22 11.73 -7.14
CA SER A 61 -12.51 11.09 -6.89
C SER A 61 -12.79 10.76 -5.42
N GLY A 62 -11.80 10.97 -4.55
CA GLY A 62 -11.94 10.76 -3.10
C GLY A 62 -11.67 9.33 -2.64
N VAL A 63 -11.20 8.43 -3.51
CA VAL A 63 -10.71 7.09 -3.10
C VAL A 63 -9.62 7.22 -2.03
N TRP A 64 -8.79 8.26 -2.15
CA TRP A 64 -7.68 8.54 -1.27
C TRP A 64 -8.00 9.60 -0.19
N THR A 65 -9.28 9.91 0.09
CA THR A 65 -9.69 11.05 0.97
C THR A 65 -9.02 11.06 2.35
N ASN A 66 -8.71 9.90 2.92
CA ASN A 66 -8.06 9.79 4.23
C ASN A 66 -6.53 9.60 4.15
N HIS A 67 -5.96 9.65 2.95
CA HIS A 67 -4.53 9.50 2.75
C HIS A 67 -3.88 10.87 2.59
N GLU A 68 -2.76 11.04 3.28
CA GLU A 68 -1.91 12.21 3.18
C GLU A 68 -0.91 12.00 2.04
N ALA A 69 -0.74 13.00 1.18
CA ALA A 69 0.36 13.01 0.22
C ALA A 69 1.69 13.25 0.95
N VAL A 70 2.64 12.33 0.80
CA VAL A 70 3.94 12.37 1.46
C VAL A 70 5.06 12.14 0.46
N SER A 71 6.28 12.54 0.82
CA SER A 71 7.49 12.20 0.07
C SER A 71 8.17 10.99 0.69
N VAL A 72 8.60 10.05 -0.15
CA VAL A 72 9.38 8.87 0.24
C VAL A 72 10.73 8.94 -0.49
N ALA A 73 11.82 8.68 0.24
CA ALA A 73 13.15 8.69 -0.36
C ALA A 73 13.24 7.63 -1.49
N GLY A 74 13.81 8.00 -2.64
CA GLY A 74 13.88 7.11 -3.81
C GLY A 74 12.57 7.00 -4.62
N VAL A 75 11.51 7.72 -4.24
CA VAL A 75 10.27 7.78 -5.03
C VAL A 75 10.13 9.18 -5.62
N THR A 76 9.96 9.25 -6.95
CA THR A 76 9.84 10.53 -7.69
C THR A 76 8.44 11.11 -7.65
N GLU A 77 7.42 10.25 -7.65
CA GLU A 77 6.02 10.64 -7.59
C GLU A 77 5.52 10.76 -6.13
N PRO A 78 4.45 11.53 -5.86
CA PRO A 78 3.85 11.58 -4.54
C PRO A 78 3.40 10.20 -4.06
N ALA A 79 3.79 9.83 -2.84
CA ALA A 79 3.26 8.67 -2.15
C ALA A 79 2.03 9.05 -1.32
N TYR A 80 1.17 8.09 -1.02
CA TYR A 80 -0.05 8.32 -0.25
C TYR A 80 -0.05 7.48 1.02
N LEU A 81 -0.06 8.14 2.18
CA LEU A 81 0.00 7.53 3.51
C LEU A 81 -1.37 7.56 4.19
N LEU A 82 -1.86 6.40 4.60
CA LEU A 82 -2.92 6.28 5.59
C LEU A 82 -2.31 5.83 6.93
N CYS A 83 -2.32 6.68 7.94
CA CYS A 83 -1.75 6.38 9.24
C CYS A 83 -2.60 7.03 10.36
N PRO A 84 -3.68 6.36 10.80
CA PRO A 84 -4.62 6.92 11.75
C PRO A 84 -4.10 6.81 13.19
N VAL A 85 -3.21 7.72 13.59
CA VAL A 85 -2.60 7.79 14.92
C VAL A 85 -3.67 7.82 16.02
N GLY A 86 -3.44 7.06 17.10
CA GLY A 86 -4.36 6.93 18.22
C GLY A 86 -5.50 5.92 18.01
N THR A 87 -5.63 5.34 16.80
CA THR A 87 -6.61 4.29 16.51
C THR A 87 -5.95 2.92 16.46
N VAL A 88 -6.68 1.88 16.85
CA VAL A 88 -6.25 0.48 16.72
C VAL A 88 -6.39 0.07 15.26
N SER A 89 -5.33 0.30 14.49
CA SER A 89 -5.27 0.13 13.04
C SER A 89 -3.82 -0.12 12.62
N ALA A 90 -3.52 0.00 11.32
CA ALA A 90 -2.18 -0.04 10.75
C ALA A 90 -1.89 1.25 9.98
N CYS A 91 -0.61 1.61 9.88
CA CYS A 91 -0.17 2.57 8.86
C CYS A 91 0.15 1.83 7.57
N ALA A 92 -0.17 2.45 6.44
CA ALA A 92 0.21 1.98 5.13
C ALA A 92 0.55 3.16 4.24
N VAL A 93 1.64 3.03 3.49
CA VAL A 93 2.01 3.95 2.42
C VAL A 93 1.95 3.20 1.10
N ASP A 94 1.26 3.80 0.16
CA ASP A 94 1.14 3.35 -1.21
C ASP A 94 2.02 4.28 -2.08
N PHE A 95 2.84 3.72 -2.96
CA PHE A 95 3.72 4.46 -3.87
C PHE A 95 3.98 3.68 -5.17
N VAL A 96 4.59 4.34 -6.15
CA VAL A 96 4.98 3.74 -7.44
C VAL A 96 6.49 3.76 -7.58
N VAL A 97 7.07 2.64 -8.00
CA VAL A 97 8.49 2.54 -8.42
C VAL A 97 8.52 1.99 -9.83
N GLY A 98 9.07 2.76 -10.78
CA GLY A 98 8.94 2.45 -12.19
C GLY A 98 7.47 2.43 -12.63
N ASP A 99 6.95 1.25 -12.99
CA ASP A 99 5.56 1.03 -13.38
C ASP A 99 4.77 0.20 -12.35
N ASP A 100 5.41 -0.17 -11.24
CA ASP A 100 4.84 -1.07 -10.25
C ASP A 100 4.20 -0.29 -9.10
N TRP A 101 3.00 -0.72 -8.68
CA TRP A 101 2.41 -0.24 -7.43
C TRP A 101 2.96 -1.05 -6.27
N VAL A 102 3.41 -0.34 -5.24
CA VAL A 102 3.89 -0.90 -3.99
C VAL A 102 3.07 -0.34 -2.84
N ARG A 103 2.66 -1.22 -1.93
CA ARG A 103 2.09 -0.87 -0.64
C ARG A 103 2.92 -1.48 0.47
N LEU A 104 3.37 -0.64 1.38
CA LEU A 104 4.08 -1.05 2.58
C LEU A 104 3.31 -0.60 3.81
N GLY A 105 3.04 -1.52 4.73
CA GLY A 105 2.29 -1.19 5.94
C GLY A 105 2.84 -1.85 7.18
N THR A 106 2.64 -1.22 8.34
CA THR A 106 3.05 -1.76 9.63
C THR A 106 2.45 -3.14 9.86
N PHE A 107 3.20 -4.03 10.50
CA PHE A 107 2.66 -5.28 11.03
C PHE A 107 1.91 -5.06 12.38
N ILE A 108 1.14 -3.98 12.49
CA ILE A 108 0.27 -3.75 13.64
C ILE A 108 -1.11 -4.27 13.22
N ASN A 109 -1.33 -5.57 13.44
CA ASN A 109 -2.61 -6.22 13.13
C ASN A 109 -3.71 -5.81 14.14
N GLY A 110 -3.94 -4.51 14.34
CA GLY A 110 -4.92 -4.02 15.31
C GLY A 110 -4.64 -4.46 16.74
N GLN A 111 -3.36 -4.66 17.09
CA GLN A 111 -2.96 -5.12 18.43
C GLN A 111 -2.79 -3.97 19.42
N ARG A 112 -2.45 -2.77 18.92
CA ARG A 112 -2.33 -1.54 19.72
C ARG A 112 -2.70 -0.31 18.89
N PRO A 113 -2.96 0.84 19.53
CA PRO A 113 -3.08 2.11 18.83
C PRO A 113 -1.81 2.42 18.02
N VAL A 114 -2.01 3.01 16.85
CA VAL A 114 -0.94 3.57 16.03
C VAL A 114 -0.31 4.76 16.75
N GLU A 115 1.01 4.81 16.74
CA GLU A 115 1.84 5.87 17.32
C GLU A 115 2.60 6.63 16.21
N ALA A 116 3.12 7.81 16.52
CA ALA A 116 3.89 8.60 15.55
C ALA A 116 5.14 7.83 15.04
N ALA A 117 5.77 7.03 15.89
CA ALA A 117 6.92 6.21 15.49
C ALA A 117 6.57 5.16 14.40
N ASP A 118 5.31 4.71 14.34
CA ASP A 118 4.86 3.75 13.32
C ASP A 118 4.80 4.39 11.93
N ARG A 119 4.48 5.68 11.87
CA ARG A 119 4.53 6.47 10.65
C ARG A 119 5.97 6.54 10.14
N ASP A 120 6.89 6.96 10.99
CA ASP A 120 8.29 7.16 10.62
C ASP A 120 8.91 5.85 10.15
N GLN A 121 8.63 4.75 10.86
CA GLN A 121 9.08 3.41 10.48
C GLN A 121 8.57 2.98 9.10
N VAL A 122 7.30 3.21 8.78
CA VAL A 122 6.74 2.85 7.46
C VAL A 122 7.38 3.66 6.34
N LEU A 123 7.60 4.96 6.55
CA LEU A 123 8.23 5.82 5.54
C LEU A 123 9.71 5.47 5.33
N GLU A 124 10.44 5.15 6.39
CA GLU A 124 11.83 4.69 6.32
C GLU A 124 11.93 3.36 5.55
N LEU A 125 11.10 2.38 5.88
CA LEU A 125 11.05 1.10 5.18
C LEU A 125 10.66 1.24 3.70
N ALA A 126 9.70 2.12 3.40
CA ALA A 126 9.32 2.42 2.02
C ALA A 126 10.50 3.00 1.22
N GLY A 127 11.29 3.90 1.83
CA GLY A 127 12.47 4.46 1.18
C GLY A 127 13.58 3.43 0.94
N HIS A 128 13.82 2.54 1.89
CA HIS A 128 14.73 1.41 1.70
C HIS A 128 14.29 0.47 0.59
N PHE A 129 12.99 0.19 0.50
CA PHE A 129 12.45 -0.67 -0.54
C PHE A 129 12.53 -0.03 -1.93
N ALA A 130 12.13 1.24 -2.06
CA ALA A 130 12.24 1.98 -3.32
C ALA A 130 13.69 2.01 -3.81
N SER A 131 14.65 2.30 -2.92
CA SER A 131 16.08 2.31 -3.25
C SER A 131 16.64 0.94 -3.66
N ALA A 132 15.98 -0.16 -3.31
CA ALA A 132 16.40 -1.51 -3.67
C ALA A 132 15.81 -1.99 -5.01
N LEU A 133 14.82 -1.27 -5.54
CA LEU A 133 14.15 -1.58 -6.81
C LEU A 133 14.67 -0.72 -7.98
N ASP A 134 15.25 0.46 -7.70
CA ASP A 134 16.00 1.29 -8.66
C ASP A 134 17.33 0.65 -9.08
#